data_AF-A0A2R6NZK6-F1
#
_entry.id   AF-A0A2R6NZK6-F1
#
_cell.length_a   1.000
_cell.length_b   1.000
_cell.length_c   1.000
_cell.angle_alpha   90.00
_cell.angle_beta   90.00
_cell.angle_gamma   90.00
#
_symmetry.space_group_name_H-M   'P 1'
#
loop_
_entity.id
_entity.type
_entity.pdbx_description
1 polymer ?
#
loop_
_entity_poly.entity_id
_entity_poly.type
_entity_poly.pdbx_seq_one_letter_code
_entity_poly.pdbx_strand_id
1 'polypeptide(L)'
;MEKVFLGLVAGGVEDKVVIAVRALLDFVYLASLQAHTSVTLAALRQSLNDFHTHKQIFIDLGARSPEHFNTPKYHMLEPYVELILNFGSADGFNTEWSEQLHINYAKDGYRASNKKDYTAESAFKYRDLRLVNKTSGLGGGGC
;
A
#
# COMPACT_ATOMS: atom_id res chain seq x y z
N MET A 1 -6.31 6.97 -14.86
CA MET A 1 -6.55 5.51 -14.97
C MET A 1 -7.97 5.12 -14.57
N GLU A 2 -8.54 5.72 -13.53
CA GLU A 2 -9.89 5.40 -13.01
C GLU A 2 -11.05 5.58 -14.02
N LYS A 3 -11.08 6.69 -14.77
CA LYS A 3 -12.17 7.01 -15.72
C LYS A 3 -12.27 6.04 -16.91
N VAL A 4 -11.16 5.43 -17.31
CA VAL A 4 -11.11 4.51 -18.46
C VAL A 4 -11.54 3.11 -18.04
N PHE A 5 -11.19 2.71 -16.82
CA PHE A 5 -11.53 1.38 -16.29
C PHE A 5 -13.02 1.22 -16.05
N LEU A 6 -13.68 2.22 -15.44
CA LEU A 6 -15.12 2.15 -15.17
C LEU A 6 -15.95 2.12 -16.47
N GLY A 7 -15.53 2.88 -17.49
CA GLY A 7 -16.20 2.89 -18.79
C GLY A 7 -16.09 1.56 -19.54
N LEU A 8 -14.98 0.83 -19.38
CA LEU A 8 -14.79 -0.50 -19.94
C LEU A 8 -15.71 -1.54 -19.27
N VAL A 9 -15.87 -1.43 -17.95
CA VAL A 9 -16.68 -2.35 -17.14
C VAL A 9 -18.18 -2.11 -17.41
N ALA A 10 -18.63 -0.86 -17.53
CA ALA A 10 -20.03 -0.51 -17.75
C ALA A 10 -20.63 -1.04 -19.08
N GLY A 11 -19.81 -1.42 -20.05
CA GLY A 11 -20.28 -1.92 -21.36
C GLY A 11 -20.54 -3.43 -21.43
N GLY A 12 -20.19 -4.22 -20.40
CA GLY A 12 -20.18 -5.68 -20.52
C GLY A 12 -20.49 -6.49 -19.26
N VAL A 13 -20.80 -5.85 -18.13
CA VAL A 13 -21.19 -6.54 -16.88
C VAL A 13 -22.42 -5.91 -16.24
N GLU A 14 -23.03 -6.64 -15.31
CA GLU A 14 -24.20 -6.20 -14.55
C GLU A 14 -23.94 -4.89 -13.78
N ASP A 15 -24.95 -4.04 -13.68
CA ASP A 15 -24.89 -2.74 -13.01
C ASP A 15 -24.36 -2.84 -11.56
N LYS A 16 -24.71 -3.92 -10.85
CA LYS A 16 -24.23 -4.17 -9.48
C LYS A 16 -22.71 -4.33 -9.41
N VAL A 17 -22.10 -4.93 -10.44
CA VAL A 17 -20.64 -5.07 -10.54
C VAL A 17 -20.01 -3.69 -10.73
N VAL A 18 -20.58 -2.87 -11.61
CA VAL A 18 -20.12 -1.50 -11.86
C VAL A 18 -20.18 -0.66 -10.58
N ILE A 19 -21.28 -0.76 -9.83
CA ILE A 19 -21.45 -0.06 -8.55
C ILE A 19 -20.42 -0.53 -7.52
N ALA A 20 -20.21 -1.83 -7.37
CA ALA A 20 -19.22 -2.37 -6.43
C ALA A 20 -17.80 -1.94 -6.77
N VAL A 21 -17.41 -2.00 -8.06
CA VAL A 21 -16.10 -1.55 -8.53
C VAL A 21 -15.93 -0.05 -8.31
N ARG A 22 -16.95 0.75 -8.63
CA ARG A 22 -16.94 2.19 -8.39
C ARG A 22 -16.75 2.52 -6.92
N ALA A 23 -17.53 1.90 -6.04
CA ALA A 23 -17.44 2.10 -4.60
C ALA A 23 -16.05 1.74 -4.04
N LEU A 24 -15.38 0.72 -4.61
CA LEU A 24 -14.02 0.38 -4.23
C LEU A 24 -12.99 1.40 -4.74
N LEU A 25 -13.16 1.90 -5.97
CA LEU A 25 -12.28 2.92 -6.54
C LEU A 25 -12.41 4.26 -5.80
N ASP A 26 -13.64 4.68 -5.52
CA ASP A 26 -13.95 5.88 -4.74
C ASP A 26 -13.32 5.77 -3.33
N PHE A 27 -13.35 4.57 -2.71
CA PHE A 27 -12.67 4.32 -1.44
C PHE A 27 -11.16 4.51 -1.54
N VAL A 28 -10.51 3.91 -2.55
CA VAL A 28 -9.05 4.01 -2.74
C VAL A 28 -8.64 5.45 -3.02
N TYR A 29 -9.42 6.17 -3.83
CA TYR A 29 -9.19 7.58 -4.13
C TYR A 29 -9.32 8.46 -2.88
N LEU A 30 -10.35 8.24 -2.06
CA LEU A 30 -10.53 8.99 -0.82
C LEU A 30 -9.46 8.65 0.22
N ALA A 31 -9.01 7.40 0.28
CA ALA A 31 -7.96 6.93 1.19
C ALA A 31 -6.57 7.50 0.86
N SER A 32 -6.32 7.85 -0.41
CA SER A 32 -5.04 8.42 -0.85
C SER A 32 -4.93 9.93 -0.67
N LEU A 33 -5.96 10.58 -0.13
CA LEU A 33 -5.91 12.00 0.18
C LEU A 33 -4.87 12.28 1.28
N GLN A 34 -4.04 13.30 1.06
CA GLN A 34 -3.02 13.73 2.04
C GLN A 34 -3.63 14.40 3.28
N ALA A 35 -4.87 14.87 3.17
CA ALA A 35 -5.60 15.49 4.26
C ALA A 35 -7.07 15.06 4.20
N HIS A 36 -7.62 14.73 5.37
CA HIS A 36 -9.01 14.34 5.50
C HIS A 36 -9.79 15.37 6.33
N THR A 37 -11.00 15.65 5.88
CA THR A 37 -12.02 16.38 6.63
C THR A 37 -13.10 15.40 7.12
N SER A 38 -13.97 15.86 8.02
CA SER A 38 -15.13 15.08 8.47
C SER A 38 -16.01 14.62 7.29
N VAL A 39 -16.14 15.45 6.25
CA VAL A 39 -16.89 15.14 5.03
C VAL A 39 -16.24 14.01 4.24
N THR A 40 -14.91 14.08 4.02
CA THR A 40 -14.21 13.02 3.28
C THR A 40 -14.16 11.71 4.05
N LEU A 41 -14.09 11.75 5.39
CA LEU A 41 -14.16 10.55 6.22
C LEU A 41 -15.55 9.89 6.17
N ALA A 42 -16.62 10.70 6.19
CA ALA A 42 -17.97 10.20 6.00
C ALA A 42 -18.15 9.57 4.61
N ALA A 43 -17.63 10.23 3.57
CA ALA A 43 -17.64 9.69 2.21
C ALA A 43 -16.85 8.38 2.09
N LEU A 44 -15.67 8.29 2.73
CA LEU A 44 -14.84 7.08 2.74
C LEU A 44 -15.59 5.90 3.38
N ARG A 45 -16.25 6.15 4.51
CA ARG A 45 -17.08 5.14 5.20
C ARG A 45 -18.28 4.71 4.35
N GLN A 46 -18.94 5.66 3.69
CA GLN A 46 -20.06 5.37 2.80
C GLN A 46 -19.61 4.50 1.62
N SER A 47 -18.49 4.84 0.99
CA SER A 47 -17.91 4.08 -0.11
C SER A 47 -17.63 2.62 0.27
N LEU A 48 -17.13 2.38 1.49
CA LEU A 48 -16.90 1.04 1.98
C LEU A 48 -18.23 0.28 2.24
N ASN A 49 -19.24 0.95 2.77
CA ASN A 49 -20.58 0.37 2.95
C ASN A 49 -21.23 0.00 1.61
N ASP A 50 -21.11 0.86 0.62
CA ASP A 50 -21.63 0.64 -0.73
C ASP A 50 -20.95 -0.57 -1.38
N PHE A 51 -19.63 -0.70 -1.21
CA PHE A 51 -18.90 -1.90 -1.63
C PHE A 51 -19.41 -3.16 -0.90
N HIS A 52 -19.57 -3.11 0.42
CA HIS A 52 -20.07 -4.26 1.18
C HIS A 52 -21.49 -4.68 0.83
N THR A 53 -22.33 -3.73 0.42
CA THR A 53 -23.70 -4.00 -0.03
C THR A 53 -23.72 -4.75 -1.36
N HIS A 54 -22.78 -4.45 -2.26
CA HIS A 54 -22.78 -4.99 -3.62
C HIS A 54 -21.76 -6.11 -3.85
N LYS A 55 -20.80 -6.35 -2.94
CA LYS A 55 -19.72 -7.34 -3.13
C LYS A 55 -20.20 -8.78 -3.35
N GLN A 56 -21.40 -9.11 -2.90
CA GLN A 56 -21.97 -10.47 -3.05
C GLN A 56 -22.07 -10.88 -4.53
N ILE A 57 -22.27 -9.92 -5.43
CA ILE A 57 -22.38 -10.19 -6.88
C ILE A 57 -21.14 -10.91 -7.45
N PHE A 58 -19.95 -10.67 -6.88
CA PHE A 58 -18.72 -11.34 -7.33
C PHE A 58 -18.68 -12.83 -6.94
N ILE A 59 -19.36 -13.20 -5.85
CA ILE A 59 -19.51 -14.60 -5.46
C ILE A 59 -20.59 -15.25 -6.33
N ASP A 60 -21.71 -14.56 -6.52
CA ASP A 60 -22.85 -15.05 -7.32
C ASP A 60 -22.46 -15.32 -8.78
N LEU A 61 -21.56 -14.48 -9.34
CA LEU A 61 -20.99 -14.67 -10.69
C LEU A 61 -19.85 -15.70 -10.74
N GLY A 62 -19.49 -16.33 -9.63
CA GLY A 62 -18.36 -17.27 -9.55
C GLY A 62 -16.99 -16.63 -9.78
N ALA A 63 -16.88 -15.30 -9.73
CA ALA A 63 -15.63 -14.57 -9.94
C ALA A 63 -14.66 -14.68 -8.76
N ARG A 64 -15.12 -15.23 -7.61
CA ARG A 64 -14.34 -15.37 -6.38
C ARG A 64 -14.33 -16.82 -5.91
N SER A 65 -13.12 -17.38 -5.77
CA SER A 65 -12.87 -18.63 -5.02
C SER A 65 -11.76 -18.37 -4.01
N PRO A 66 -11.94 -18.65 -2.71
CA PRO A 66 -13.14 -19.14 -2.00
C PRO A 66 -14.31 -18.15 -1.99
N GLU A 67 -15.54 -18.62 -1.72
CA GLU A 67 -16.81 -17.86 -1.70
C GLU A 67 -16.94 -16.87 -0.53
N HIS A 68 -15.87 -16.16 -0.18
CA HIS A 68 -15.87 -15.17 0.88
C HIS A 68 -14.85 -14.05 0.66
N PHE A 69 -15.08 -12.93 1.35
CA PHE A 69 -14.19 -11.76 1.35
C PHE A 69 -13.27 -11.69 2.59
N ASN A 70 -13.10 -12.79 3.33
CA ASN A 70 -12.24 -12.90 4.51
C ASN A 70 -10.74 -12.95 4.17
N THR A 71 -10.30 -12.11 3.24
CA THR A 71 -8.88 -11.94 2.92
C THR A 71 -8.34 -10.80 3.76
N PRO A 72 -7.12 -10.92 4.34
CA PRO A 72 -6.55 -9.88 5.19
C PRO A 72 -6.64 -8.48 4.58
N LYS A 73 -6.40 -8.35 3.26
CA LYS A 73 -6.48 -7.07 2.55
C LYS A 73 -7.87 -6.40 2.62
N TYR A 74 -8.95 -7.16 2.52
CA TYR A 74 -10.31 -6.60 2.63
C TYR A 74 -10.68 -6.30 4.09
N HIS A 75 -10.25 -7.15 5.01
CA HIS A 75 -10.50 -6.93 6.44
C HIS A 75 -9.81 -5.66 6.95
N MET A 76 -8.61 -5.35 6.45
CA MET A 76 -7.90 -4.10 6.78
C MET A 76 -8.62 -2.82 6.31
N LEU A 77 -9.62 -2.92 5.43
CA LEU A 77 -10.41 -1.75 5.00
C LEU A 77 -11.42 -1.32 6.08
N GLU A 78 -11.88 -2.24 6.93
CA GLU A 78 -12.87 -1.96 7.97
C GLU A 78 -12.39 -0.92 9.00
N PRO A 79 -11.19 -1.05 9.61
CA PRO A 79 -10.70 -0.07 10.58
C PRO A 79 -10.07 1.17 9.93
N TYR A 80 -10.10 1.33 8.59
CA TYR A 80 -9.30 2.34 7.90
C TYR A 80 -9.63 3.78 8.34
N VAL A 81 -10.91 4.07 8.58
CA VAL A 81 -11.36 5.37 9.09
C VAL A 81 -10.77 5.66 10.49
N GLU A 82 -10.77 4.65 11.36
CA GLU A 82 -10.21 4.77 12.71
C GLU A 82 -8.69 4.94 12.68
N LEU A 83 -8.01 4.21 11.77
CA LEU A 83 -6.58 4.36 11.55
C LEU A 83 -6.23 5.79 11.11
N ILE A 84 -7.00 6.36 10.19
CA ILE A 84 -6.79 7.75 9.73
C ILE A 84 -7.00 8.75 10.87
N LEU A 85 -8.01 8.54 11.71
CA LEU A 85 -8.27 9.41 12.87
C LEU A 85 -7.16 9.35 13.92
N ASN A 86 -6.60 8.15 14.17
CA ASN A 86 -5.59 7.95 15.21
C ASN A 86 -4.17 8.27 14.77
N PHE A 87 -3.83 7.99 13.50
CA PHE A 87 -2.46 8.06 12.99
C PHE A 87 -2.25 9.12 11.91
N GLY A 88 -3.32 9.74 11.40
CA GLY A 88 -3.26 10.70 10.29
C GLY A 88 -3.39 10.04 8.92
N SER A 89 -3.12 10.79 7.85
CA SER A 89 -3.25 10.33 6.46
C SER A 89 -2.37 9.12 6.16
N ALA A 90 -2.86 8.23 5.29
CA ALA A 90 -2.16 7.00 4.90
C ALA A 90 -0.83 7.23 4.14
N ASP A 91 -0.63 8.41 3.54
CA ASP A 91 0.56 8.78 2.75
C ASP A 91 1.88 8.59 3.52
N GLY A 92 1.86 8.84 4.84
CA GLY A 92 3.05 8.74 5.70
C GLY A 92 3.45 7.32 6.11
N PHE A 93 2.66 6.29 5.76
CA PHE A 93 2.83 4.93 6.26
C PHE A 93 3.16 3.89 5.17
N ASN A 94 3.54 4.34 3.98
CA ASN A 94 3.94 3.44 2.91
C ASN A 94 5.33 2.82 3.15
N THR A 95 5.58 1.65 2.56
CA THR A 95 6.88 0.95 2.65
C THR A 95 7.82 1.31 1.50
N GLU A 96 7.36 2.11 0.53
CA GLU A 96 8.07 2.43 -0.71
C GLU A 96 9.48 2.95 -0.43
N TRP A 97 9.63 3.85 0.54
CA TRP A 97 10.93 4.40 0.91
C TRP A 97 11.89 3.32 1.43
N SER A 98 11.42 2.43 2.31
CA SER A 98 12.23 1.35 2.87
C SER A 98 12.60 0.29 1.83
N GLU A 99 11.70 0.01 0.89
CA GLU A 99 11.92 -0.94 -0.21
C GLU A 99 12.92 -0.38 -1.23
N GLN A 100 12.80 0.90 -1.57
CA GLN A 100 13.76 1.59 -2.42
C GLN A 100 15.16 1.60 -1.79
N LEU A 101 15.23 1.79 -0.47
CA LEU A 101 16.45 1.71 0.29
C LEU A 101 17.10 0.30 0.22
N HIS A 102 16.29 -0.76 0.25
CA HIS A 102 16.79 -2.14 0.09
C HIS A 102 17.47 -2.38 -1.27
N ILE A 103 17.00 -1.76 -2.35
CA ILE A 103 17.64 -1.87 -3.68
C ILE A 103 19.04 -1.27 -3.66
N ASN A 104 19.19 -0.08 -3.07
CA ASN A 104 20.49 0.60 -2.97
C ASN A 104 21.45 -0.19 -2.09
N TYR A 105 20.99 -0.63 -0.92
CA TYR A 105 21.81 -1.46 -0.03
C TYR A 105 22.24 -2.77 -0.70
N ALA A 106 21.34 -3.48 -1.38
CA ALA A 106 21.69 -4.72 -2.07
C ALA A 106 22.73 -4.49 -3.18
N LYS A 107 22.58 -3.42 -3.96
CA LYS A 107 23.49 -3.09 -5.07
C LYS A 107 24.85 -2.63 -4.58
N ASP A 108 24.90 -1.78 -3.57
CA ASP A 108 26.17 -1.27 -3.03
C ASP A 108 26.91 -2.34 -2.24
N GLY A 109 26.18 -3.19 -1.49
CA GLY A 109 26.73 -4.39 -0.87
C GLY A 109 27.30 -5.37 -1.88
N TYR A 110 26.61 -5.60 -3.00
CA TYR A 110 27.11 -6.45 -4.09
C TYR A 110 28.38 -5.87 -4.74
N ARG A 111 28.37 -4.57 -5.07
CA ARG A 111 29.53 -3.85 -5.65
C ARG A 111 30.75 -3.89 -4.74
N ALA A 112 30.54 -3.79 -3.44
CA ALA A 112 31.61 -3.84 -2.46
C ALA A 112 32.12 -5.28 -2.20
N SER A 113 31.42 -6.33 -2.60
CA SER A 113 31.79 -7.74 -2.33
C SER A 113 32.88 -8.28 -3.27
N ASN A 114 33.58 -9.34 -2.87
CA ASN A 114 34.60 -9.99 -3.70
C ASN A 114 33.97 -10.92 -4.77
N LYS A 115 32.62 -10.94 -4.85
CA LYS A 115 31.80 -11.68 -5.83
C LYS A 115 32.05 -13.20 -5.86
N LYS A 116 32.73 -13.75 -4.84
CA LYS A 116 33.18 -15.16 -4.81
C LYS A 116 32.36 -16.07 -3.89
N ASP A 117 31.50 -15.53 -3.03
CA ASP A 117 30.43 -16.27 -2.35
C ASP A 117 29.34 -15.30 -1.89
N TYR A 118 28.22 -15.28 -2.61
CA TYR A 118 27.28 -14.14 -2.62
C TYR A 118 26.38 -14.04 -1.38
N THR A 119 26.08 -15.17 -0.72
CA THR A 119 25.10 -15.22 0.39
C THR A 119 25.70 -14.81 1.74
N ALA A 120 26.94 -15.21 2.05
CA ALA A 120 27.58 -14.95 3.34
C ALA A 120 28.35 -13.62 3.37
N GLU A 121 29.02 -13.23 2.28
CA GLU A 121 29.81 -11.98 2.24
C GLU A 121 28.95 -10.73 2.27
N SER A 122 27.77 -10.77 1.63
CA SER A 122 26.84 -9.64 1.60
C SER A 122 26.36 -9.32 3.03
N ALA A 123 25.90 -10.33 3.76
CA ALA A 123 25.51 -10.26 5.18
C ALA A 123 26.59 -9.62 6.08
N PHE A 124 27.86 -10.00 5.90
CA PHE A 124 28.97 -9.52 6.73
C PHE A 124 29.33 -8.06 6.43
N LYS A 125 29.38 -7.65 5.15
CA LYS A 125 29.65 -6.26 4.75
C LYS A 125 28.55 -5.28 5.14
N TYR A 126 27.30 -5.73 5.25
CA TYR A 126 26.21 -4.90 5.77
C TYR A 126 26.43 -4.47 7.23
N ARG A 127 27.10 -5.29 8.04
CA ARG A 127 27.36 -4.99 9.45
C ARG A 127 28.45 -3.93 9.62
N ASP A 128 29.47 -3.94 8.75
CA ASP A 128 30.56 -2.94 8.75
C ASP A 128 30.15 -1.59 8.13
N LEU A 129 29.39 -1.57 7.03
CA LEU A 129 28.88 -0.31 6.44
C LEU A 129 28.01 0.50 7.42
N ARG A 130 27.30 -0.20 8.32
CA ARG A 130 26.50 0.43 9.38
C ARG A 130 27.36 1.09 10.47
N LEU A 131 28.58 0.60 10.69
CA LEU A 131 29.55 1.20 11.62
C LEU A 131 30.26 2.39 10.99
N VAL A 132 30.60 2.31 9.69
CA VAL A 132 31.27 3.41 8.96
C VAL A 132 30.35 4.63 8.78
N ASN A 133 29.05 4.43 8.54
CA ASN A 133 28.10 5.55 8.46
C ASN A 133 27.68 6.13 9.82
N LYS A 134 27.97 5.43 10.93
CA LYS A 134 27.71 5.93 12.28
C LYS A 134 28.86 6.80 12.79
N THR A 135 30.08 6.63 12.26
CA THR A 135 31.26 7.45 12.60
C THR A 135 31.39 8.70 11.74
N SER A 136 30.76 8.78 10.57
CA SER A 136 30.78 9.97 9.69
C SER A 136 29.71 11.02 10.04
N GLY A 137 28.75 10.72 10.92
CA GLY A 137 27.70 11.65 11.38
C GLY A 137 28.00 12.46 12.65
N LEU A 138 29.20 12.34 13.24
CA LEU A 138 29.57 13.02 14.49
C LEU A 138 30.75 14.02 14.35
N GLY A 139 31.16 14.36 13.14
CA GLY A 139 32.28 15.29 12.89
C GLY A 139 31.84 16.56 12.15
N GLY A 140 31.11 17.45 12.82
CA GLY A 140 30.65 18.71 12.21
C GLY A 140 30.29 19.77 13.24
N GLY A 141 31.19 20.01 14.19
CA GLY A 141 31.06 21.09 15.17
C GLY A 141 32.41 21.73 15.47
N GLY A 142 32.55 23.00 15.08
CA GLY A 142 33.38 23.98 15.78
C GLY A 142 34.77 24.28 15.22
N CYS A 143 34.87 25.50 14.69
CA CYS A 143 36.04 26.38 14.54
C CYS A 143 37.04 26.10 13.41
#